data_AF-A0A945AC34-F1
#
_entry.id   AF-A0A945AC34-F1
#
_cell.length_a   1.000
_cell.length_b   1.000
_cell.length_c   1.000
_cell.angle_alpha   90.00
_cell.angle_beta   90.00
_cell.angle_gamma   90.00
#
_symmetry.space_group_name_H-M   'P 1'
#
loop_
_entity.id
_entity.type
_entity.pdbx_description
1 polymer ?
#
loop_
_entity_poly.entity_id
_entity_poly.type
_entity_poly.pdbx_seq_one_letter_code
_entity_poly.pdbx_strand_id
1 'polypeptide(L)'
;MPVFRSGDSVPDWCELKCFDIVELQPGDTHVFARVAEMEKVMIGSGKCRLSANGEVAEGEAKTRLELNTPEGQFEISEVQEPTTVIRLGGQWGDDLGGFGVFTAALNDHRTNGGDPITYEKDTAFDRHFHDCDEYWIFFEGQCEVVSEDNHYQVGPGDCVATGMGWHHDLPKVKEPIKAVYFETTMLREKRRGHLWEHKHGPANPASERV
;
A
#
# COMPACT_ATOMS: atom_id res chain seq x y z
N MET A 1 0.89 16.72 -4.05
CA MET A 1 -0.32 16.05 -4.62
C MET A 1 -0.19 14.61 -4.20
N PRO A 2 -0.86 14.19 -3.12
CA PRO A 2 -0.60 12.90 -2.49
C PRO A 2 -1.32 11.75 -3.18
N VAL A 3 -1.98 11.99 -4.33
CA VAL A 3 -2.56 10.92 -5.15
C VAL A 3 -1.90 10.92 -6.53
N PHE A 4 -1.34 9.78 -6.92
CA PHE A 4 -0.70 9.57 -8.21
C PHE A 4 -0.95 8.15 -8.73
N ARG A 5 -0.74 7.94 -10.03
CA ARG A 5 -0.88 6.63 -10.69
C ARG A 5 0.45 6.05 -11.12
N SER A 6 0.44 4.78 -11.51
CA SER A 6 1.60 4.14 -12.14
C SER A 6 2.04 4.93 -13.39
N GLY A 7 3.32 5.24 -13.48
CA GLY A 7 3.91 6.04 -14.56
C GLY A 7 3.90 7.56 -14.35
N ASP A 8 3.20 8.07 -13.33
CA ASP A 8 3.23 9.49 -12.98
C ASP A 8 4.56 9.87 -12.30
N SER A 9 4.87 11.16 -12.28
CA SER A 9 5.92 11.70 -11.40
C SER A 9 5.46 11.63 -9.94
N VAL A 10 6.25 10.99 -9.09
CA VAL A 10 6.00 10.94 -7.64
C VAL A 10 6.56 12.18 -6.94
N PRO A 11 6.00 12.61 -5.79
CA PRO A 11 6.61 13.64 -4.97
C PRO A 11 8.06 13.28 -4.56
N ASP A 12 8.95 14.28 -4.53
CA ASP A 12 10.38 14.07 -4.27
C ASP A 12 10.66 13.39 -2.93
N TRP A 13 9.82 13.67 -1.93
CA TRP A 13 9.93 13.13 -0.58
C TRP A 13 9.57 11.65 -0.49
N CYS A 14 8.85 11.09 -1.46
CA CYS A 14 8.39 9.71 -1.41
C CYS A 14 9.56 8.72 -1.53
N GLU A 15 9.62 7.74 -0.63
CA GLU A 15 10.52 6.58 -0.73
C GLU A 15 10.07 5.59 -1.82
N LEU A 16 8.75 5.47 -2.03
CA LEU A 16 8.17 4.79 -3.18
C LEU A 16 8.38 5.63 -4.45
N LYS A 17 9.06 5.08 -5.45
CA LYS A 17 9.38 5.80 -6.70
C LYS A 17 8.57 5.34 -7.91
N CYS A 18 8.08 4.11 -7.88
CA CYS A 18 7.19 3.57 -8.89
C CYS A 18 6.37 2.42 -8.33
N PHE A 19 5.26 2.11 -8.97
CA PHE A 19 4.52 0.88 -8.75
C PHE A 19 3.85 0.44 -10.04
N ASP A 20 3.52 -0.85 -10.13
CA ASP A 20 2.73 -1.43 -11.20
C ASP A 20 1.64 -2.33 -10.62
N ILE A 21 0.50 -2.36 -11.30
CA ILE A 21 -0.57 -3.33 -11.08
C ILE A 21 -0.71 -4.09 -12.38
N VAL A 22 -0.42 -5.39 -12.36
CA VAL A 22 -0.49 -6.26 -13.53
C VAL A 22 -1.54 -7.34 -13.30
N GLU A 23 -2.51 -7.38 -14.19
CA GLU A 23 -3.54 -8.41 -14.22
C GLU A 23 -3.13 -9.51 -15.22
N LEU A 24 -3.17 -10.76 -14.77
CA LEU A 24 -2.82 -11.94 -15.55
C LEU A 24 -4.00 -12.91 -15.59
N GLN A 25 -4.23 -13.52 -16.74
CA GLN A 25 -5.26 -14.54 -16.94
C GLN A 25 -4.68 -15.95 -16.83
N PRO A 26 -5.52 -16.98 -16.58
CA PRO A 26 -5.05 -18.36 -16.54
C PRO A 26 -4.28 -18.76 -17.81
N GLY A 27 -3.08 -19.31 -17.63
CA GLY A 27 -2.15 -19.67 -18.70
C GLY A 27 -1.16 -18.57 -19.08
N ASP A 28 -1.31 -17.34 -18.60
CA ASP A 28 -0.35 -16.27 -18.83
C ASP A 28 0.99 -16.54 -18.13
N THR A 29 2.03 -15.88 -18.63
CA THR A 29 3.34 -15.78 -17.99
C THR A 29 3.86 -14.36 -18.19
N HIS A 30 4.49 -13.81 -17.17
CA HIS A 30 5.02 -12.45 -17.18
C HIS A 30 6.37 -12.40 -16.49
N VAL A 31 7.37 -11.85 -17.19
CA VAL A 31 8.71 -11.64 -16.65
C VAL A 31 8.88 -10.15 -16.34
N PHE A 32 9.22 -9.86 -15.09
CA PHE A 32 9.45 -8.52 -14.58
C PHE A 32 10.96 -8.27 -14.49
N ALA A 33 11.48 -7.41 -15.37
CA ALA A 33 12.80 -6.84 -15.18
C ALA A 33 12.80 -5.91 -13.96
N ARG A 34 13.91 -5.89 -13.21
CA ARG A 34 14.08 -4.97 -12.09
C ARG A 34 14.12 -3.52 -12.57
N VAL A 35 13.42 -2.65 -11.85
CA VAL A 35 13.25 -1.22 -12.16
C VAL A 35 13.70 -0.30 -11.02
N ALA A 36 13.92 -0.84 -9.81
CA ALA A 36 14.38 -0.08 -8.66
C ALA A 36 15.38 -0.85 -7.80
N GLU A 37 16.14 -0.10 -6.98
CA GLU A 37 17.11 -0.64 -6.02
C GLU A 37 16.46 -1.67 -5.09
N MET A 38 15.29 -1.31 -4.57
CA MET A 38 14.48 -2.21 -3.76
C MET A 38 13.10 -2.35 -4.36
N GLU A 39 12.63 -3.60 -4.40
CA GLU A 39 11.30 -3.96 -4.84
C GLU A 39 10.59 -4.84 -3.82
N LYS A 40 9.29 -4.61 -3.68
CA LYS A 40 8.36 -5.52 -3.02
C LYS A 40 7.30 -5.94 -4.01
N VAL A 41 6.96 -7.22 -4.01
CA VAL A 41 5.89 -7.78 -4.85
C VAL A 41 4.84 -8.39 -3.94
N MET A 42 3.58 -8.12 -4.25
CA MET A 42 2.41 -8.67 -3.58
C MET A 42 1.50 -9.33 -4.62
N ILE A 43 1.06 -10.54 -4.32
CA ILE A 43 -0.08 -11.12 -5.03
C ILE A 43 -1.34 -10.61 -4.35
N GLY A 44 -2.08 -9.72 -5.02
CA GLY A 44 -3.32 -9.13 -4.48
C GLY A 44 -4.50 -10.11 -4.50
N SER A 45 -4.56 -10.96 -5.53
CA SER A 45 -5.60 -11.96 -5.75
C SER A 45 -5.13 -13.05 -6.72
N GLY A 46 -5.88 -14.15 -6.78
CA GLY A 46 -5.66 -15.26 -7.70
C GLY A 46 -4.63 -16.28 -7.21
N LYS A 47 -4.18 -17.12 -8.13
CA LYS A 47 -3.25 -18.22 -7.87
C LYS A 47 -2.29 -18.41 -9.03
N CYS A 48 -1.00 -18.42 -8.74
CA CYS A 48 0.06 -18.54 -9.73
C CYS A 48 1.30 -19.24 -9.15
N ARG A 49 2.34 -19.40 -9.97
CA ARG A 49 3.69 -19.70 -9.54
C ARG A 49 4.54 -18.44 -9.65
N LEU A 50 5.37 -18.20 -8.64
CA LEU A 50 6.31 -17.10 -8.59
C LEU A 50 7.73 -17.67 -8.59
N SER A 51 8.61 -17.12 -9.42
CA SER A 51 10.04 -17.45 -9.36
C SER A 51 10.91 -16.20 -9.28
N ALA A 52 11.90 -16.24 -8.40
CA ALA A 52 12.86 -15.17 -8.20
C ALA A 52 14.12 -15.73 -7.53
N ASN A 53 15.29 -15.17 -7.83
CA ASN A 53 16.57 -15.55 -7.20
C ASN A 53 16.89 -17.06 -7.22
N GLY A 54 16.41 -17.77 -8.25
CA GLY A 54 16.58 -19.23 -8.37
C GLY A 54 15.63 -20.06 -7.49
N GLU A 55 14.74 -19.41 -6.75
CA GLU A 55 13.69 -20.04 -5.96
C GLU A 55 12.34 -19.97 -6.67
N VAL A 56 11.49 -20.94 -6.38
CA VAL A 56 10.14 -21.07 -6.95
C VAL A 56 9.17 -21.33 -5.81
N ALA A 57 8.07 -20.58 -5.78
CA ALA A 57 7.02 -20.70 -4.78
C ALA A 57 5.63 -20.63 -5.41
N GLU A 58 4.62 -21.14 -4.69
CA GLU A 58 3.23 -20.87 -5.03
C GLU A 58 2.84 -19.45 -4.58
N GLY A 59 2.18 -18.71 -5.46
CA GLY A 59 1.62 -17.39 -5.20
C GLY A 59 0.12 -17.48 -5.04
N GLU A 60 -0.39 -16.92 -3.95
CA GLU A 60 -1.82 -16.70 -3.70
C GLU A 60 -2.01 -15.33 -3.04
N ALA A 61 -3.25 -14.90 -2.84
CA ALA A 61 -3.53 -13.61 -2.20
C ALA A 61 -2.74 -13.43 -0.89
N LYS A 62 -2.03 -12.29 -0.77
CA LYS A 62 -1.12 -11.93 0.33
C LYS A 62 0.28 -12.58 0.30
N THR A 63 0.59 -13.42 -0.69
CA THR A 63 1.98 -13.87 -0.93
C THR A 63 2.85 -12.67 -1.26
N ARG A 64 4.04 -12.64 -0.64
CA ARG A 64 4.97 -11.52 -0.71
C ARG A 64 6.33 -12.00 -1.19
N LEU A 65 7.00 -11.15 -1.93
CA LEU A 65 8.39 -11.32 -2.32
C LEU A 65 9.12 -10.00 -2.07
N GLU A 66 10.30 -10.09 -1.47
CA GLU A 66 11.17 -8.95 -1.25
C GLU A 66 12.44 -9.11 -2.07
N LEU A 67 12.80 -8.07 -2.81
CA LEU A 67 13.89 -8.08 -3.76
C LEU A 67 14.80 -6.88 -3.50
N ASN A 68 15.87 -7.11 -2.74
CA ASN A 68 16.73 -6.05 -2.20
C ASN A 68 18.05 -5.87 -2.97
N THR A 69 18.15 -6.39 -4.19
CA THR A 69 19.30 -6.21 -5.10
C THR A 69 18.84 -5.51 -6.36
N PRO A 70 19.56 -4.55 -6.97
CA PRO A 70 19.05 -3.82 -8.14
C PRO A 70 18.99 -4.65 -9.43
N GLU A 71 19.67 -5.80 -9.47
CA GLU A 71 19.79 -6.63 -10.66
C GLU A 71 18.88 -7.86 -10.63
N GLY A 72 18.57 -8.38 -11.81
CA GLY A 72 17.86 -9.64 -12.02
C GLY A 72 16.48 -9.47 -12.63
N GLN A 73 15.63 -10.46 -12.37
CA GLN A 73 14.22 -10.48 -12.76
C GLN A 73 13.44 -11.38 -11.79
N PHE A 74 12.13 -11.23 -11.76
CA PHE A 74 11.23 -12.24 -11.24
C PHE A 74 10.18 -12.59 -12.29
N GLU A 75 9.56 -13.75 -12.17
CA GLU A 75 8.59 -14.25 -13.12
C GLU A 75 7.34 -14.73 -12.39
N ILE A 76 6.19 -14.41 -12.97
CA ILE A 76 4.90 -15.01 -12.64
C ILE A 76 4.53 -15.95 -13.77
N SER A 77 4.34 -17.22 -13.46
CA SER A 77 4.02 -18.28 -14.42
C SER A 77 2.96 -19.20 -13.84
N GLU A 78 2.52 -20.19 -14.62
CA GLU A 78 1.50 -21.17 -14.22
C GLU A 78 0.29 -20.51 -13.53
N VAL A 79 -0.19 -19.39 -14.11
CA VAL A 79 -1.37 -18.67 -13.62
C VAL A 79 -2.56 -19.61 -13.73
N GLN A 80 -3.17 -19.96 -12.61
CA GLN A 80 -4.27 -20.93 -12.48
C GLN A 80 -5.63 -20.22 -12.36
N GLU A 81 -5.63 -19.04 -11.76
CA GLU A 81 -6.80 -18.17 -11.59
C GLU A 81 -6.41 -16.75 -12.00
N PRO A 82 -7.35 -15.87 -12.41
CA PRO A 82 -7.04 -14.46 -12.67
C PRO A 82 -6.27 -13.86 -11.48
N THR A 83 -5.06 -13.39 -11.75
CA THR A 83 -4.09 -12.97 -10.73
C THR A 83 -3.78 -11.49 -10.87
N THR A 84 -3.89 -10.76 -9.77
CA THR A 84 -3.39 -9.37 -9.69
C THR A 84 -2.05 -9.35 -8.98
N VAL A 85 -1.03 -8.84 -9.66
CA VAL A 85 0.33 -8.68 -9.15
C VAL A 85 0.56 -7.19 -8.92
N ILE A 86 0.97 -6.82 -7.71
CA ILE A 86 1.34 -5.44 -7.37
C ILE A 86 2.83 -5.42 -7.11
N ARG A 87 3.57 -4.63 -7.92
CA ARG A 87 4.99 -4.39 -7.74
C ARG A 87 5.19 -2.97 -7.22
N LEU A 88 5.99 -2.83 -6.16
CA LEU A 88 6.43 -1.56 -5.59
C LEU A 88 7.93 -1.44 -5.80
N GLY A 89 8.40 -0.29 -6.28
CA GLY A 89 9.83 -0.03 -6.49
C GLY A 89 10.25 1.33 -5.95
N GLY A 90 11.38 1.39 -5.25
CA GLY A 90 11.88 2.64 -4.70
C GLY A 90 13.16 2.49 -3.91
N GLN A 91 13.32 3.38 -2.92
CA GLN A 91 14.45 3.45 -2.01
C GLN A 91 13.94 3.75 -0.61
N TRP A 92 14.20 2.83 0.32
CA TRP A 92 13.83 2.89 1.74
C TRP A 92 15.00 2.35 2.60
N GLY A 93 14.83 2.29 3.91
CA GLY A 93 15.77 1.68 4.85
C GLY A 93 15.37 0.25 5.22
N ASP A 94 16.21 -0.41 6.03
CA ASP A 94 15.99 -1.80 6.45
C ASP A 94 14.87 -1.96 7.50
N ASP A 95 14.62 -0.92 8.30
CA ASP A 95 13.64 -0.93 9.39
C ASP A 95 12.31 -0.36 8.90
N LEU A 96 11.44 -1.23 8.38
CA LEU A 96 10.16 -0.87 7.76
C LEU A 96 8.97 -1.01 8.71
N GLY A 97 7.91 -0.22 8.53
CA GLY A 97 6.69 -0.30 9.33
C GLY A 97 5.90 -1.58 9.07
N GLY A 98 5.66 -1.89 7.80
CA GLY A 98 4.73 -2.95 7.41
C GLY A 98 4.41 -2.95 5.92
N PHE A 99 3.94 -4.10 5.43
CA PHE A 99 3.52 -4.26 4.04
C PHE A 99 2.48 -5.38 3.95
N GLY A 100 1.37 -5.14 3.29
CA GLY A 100 0.30 -6.12 3.20
C GLY A 100 -0.88 -5.70 2.35
N VAL A 101 -1.93 -6.53 2.34
CA VAL A 101 -3.21 -6.22 1.70
C VAL A 101 -4.24 -5.94 2.79
N PHE A 102 -4.97 -4.84 2.62
CA PHE A 102 -6.14 -4.53 3.43
C PHE A 102 -7.41 -4.46 2.59
N THR A 103 -8.54 -4.62 3.25
CA THR A 103 -9.87 -4.52 2.65
C THR A 103 -10.77 -3.64 3.49
N ALA A 104 -11.73 -2.98 2.84
CA ALA A 104 -12.80 -2.25 3.49
C ALA A 104 -14.09 -2.41 2.68
N ALA A 105 -15.21 -2.49 3.38
CA ALA A 105 -16.54 -2.62 2.79
C ALA A 105 -17.56 -1.81 3.59
N LEU A 106 -18.71 -1.55 2.98
CA LEU A 106 -19.85 -0.98 3.69
C LEU A 106 -20.25 -1.87 4.88
N ASN A 107 -20.69 -1.25 5.97
CA ASN A 107 -21.14 -1.94 7.19
C ASN A 107 -20.07 -2.84 7.82
N ASP A 108 -18.81 -2.44 7.73
CA ASP A 108 -17.77 -3.08 8.49
C ASP A 108 -18.01 -2.91 9.99
N HIS A 109 -18.17 -4.01 10.71
CA HIS A 109 -18.49 -4.03 12.14
C HIS A 109 -17.24 -4.09 13.04
N ARG A 110 -16.03 -3.94 12.50
CA ARG A 110 -14.82 -3.81 13.32
C ARG A 110 -14.94 -2.61 14.28
N THR A 111 -14.27 -2.70 15.42
CA THR A 111 -14.24 -1.59 16.38
C THR A 111 -13.33 -0.49 15.85
N ASN A 112 -13.87 0.73 15.70
CA ASN A 112 -13.06 1.91 15.42
C ASN A 112 -12.41 2.40 16.72
N GLY A 113 -11.09 2.23 16.82
CA GLY A 113 -10.28 2.70 17.95
C GLY A 113 -9.50 3.99 17.67
N GLY A 114 -9.76 4.65 16.54
CA GLY A 114 -8.98 5.79 16.05
C GLY A 114 -9.21 7.09 16.79
N ASP A 115 -8.47 8.11 16.39
CA ASP A 115 -8.67 9.46 16.89
C ASP A 115 -10.01 10.05 16.46
N PRO A 116 -10.55 11.05 17.20
CA PRO A 116 -11.79 11.71 16.84
C PRO A 116 -11.77 12.27 15.42
N ILE A 117 -12.93 12.24 14.76
CA ILE A 117 -13.17 12.75 13.41
C ILE A 117 -14.28 13.80 13.42
N THR A 118 -14.28 14.68 12.42
CA THR A 118 -15.31 15.72 12.20
C THR A 118 -16.13 15.49 10.92
N TYR A 119 -15.79 14.46 10.15
CA TYR A 119 -16.46 14.08 8.91
C TYR A 119 -17.35 12.85 9.09
N GLU A 120 -18.30 12.68 8.18
CA GLU A 120 -19.15 11.48 8.12
C GLU A 120 -18.32 10.23 7.79
N LYS A 121 -18.66 9.11 8.43
CA LYS A 121 -17.93 7.86 8.29
C LYS A 121 -18.86 6.66 8.36
N ASP A 122 -18.70 5.77 7.38
CA ASP A 122 -19.49 4.54 7.22
C ASP A 122 -18.63 3.27 7.32
N THR A 123 -17.34 3.43 7.62
CA THR A 123 -16.38 2.32 7.78
C THR A 123 -15.91 2.19 9.22
N ALA A 124 -15.31 1.04 9.54
CA ALA A 124 -14.62 0.80 10.80
C ALA A 124 -13.11 1.10 10.75
N PHE A 125 -12.60 1.58 9.62
CA PHE A 125 -11.19 1.94 9.46
C PHE A 125 -10.86 3.05 10.46
N ASP A 126 -9.79 2.96 11.23
CA ASP A 126 -9.50 3.95 12.25
C ASP A 126 -8.66 5.11 11.70
N ARG A 127 -8.96 6.35 12.12
CA ARG A 127 -8.11 7.51 11.86
C ARG A 127 -6.85 7.39 12.70
N HIS A 128 -5.70 7.30 12.05
CA HIS A 128 -4.42 7.05 12.71
C HIS A 128 -3.26 7.71 11.96
N PHE A 129 -2.07 7.65 12.56
CA PHE A 129 -0.82 8.12 11.95
C PHE A 129 0.30 7.11 12.20
N HIS A 130 1.45 7.32 11.55
CA HIS A 130 2.65 6.49 11.71
C HIS A 130 3.92 7.33 11.89
N ASP A 131 4.95 6.67 12.41
CA ASP A 131 6.33 7.18 12.45
C ASP A 131 7.13 6.84 11.16
N CYS A 132 6.44 6.58 10.05
CA CYS A 132 6.99 6.40 8.70
C CYS A 132 6.02 6.99 7.66
N ASP A 133 6.45 7.07 6.38
CA ASP A 133 5.50 7.36 5.30
C ASP A 133 4.70 6.10 4.98
N GLU A 134 3.48 6.27 4.48
CA GLU A 134 2.61 5.16 4.08
C GLU A 134 2.03 5.38 2.69
N TYR A 135 1.98 4.30 1.90
CA TYR A 135 1.42 4.28 0.55
C TYR A 135 0.27 3.28 0.47
N TRP A 136 -0.90 3.72 0.02
CA TRP A 136 -2.05 2.88 -0.27
C TRP A 136 -2.28 2.77 -1.77
N ILE A 137 -2.02 1.60 -2.34
CA ILE A 137 -2.20 1.32 -3.77
C ILE A 137 -3.48 0.51 -3.94
N PHE A 138 -4.49 1.14 -4.53
CA PHE A 138 -5.80 0.54 -4.75
C PHE A 138 -5.81 -0.28 -6.03
N PHE A 139 -6.35 -1.50 -5.97
CA PHE A 139 -6.49 -2.38 -7.14
C PHE A 139 -7.90 -2.96 -7.31
N GLU A 140 -8.80 -2.76 -6.34
CA GLU A 140 -10.23 -3.04 -6.47
C GLU A 140 -11.06 -1.99 -5.72
N GLY A 141 -12.29 -1.74 -6.21
CA GLY A 141 -13.32 -0.94 -5.53
C GLY A 141 -13.18 0.57 -5.68
N GLN A 142 -14.01 1.32 -4.96
CA GLN A 142 -14.04 2.78 -4.99
C GLN A 142 -14.35 3.33 -3.59
N CYS A 143 -13.57 4.29 -3.11
CA CYS A 143 -13.73 4.87 -1.80
C CYS A 143 -13.32 6.34 -1.73
N GLU A 144 -13.57 6.93 -0.56
CA GLU A 144 -13.01 8.19 -0.14
C GLU A 144 -11.90 7.93 0.89
N VAL A 145 -10.74 8.53 0.69
CA VAL A 145 -9.62 8.57 1.65
C VAL A 145 -9.48 10.00 2.16
N VAL A 146 -9.19 10.14 3.44
CA VAL A 146 -8.79 11.39 4.06
C VAL A 146 -7.32 11.31 4.40
N SER A 147 -6.53 12.29 3.97
CA SER A 147 -5.13 12.45 4.35
C SER A 147 -4.75 13.93 4.29
N GLU A 148 -3.88 14.38 5.19
CA GLU A 148 -3.49 15.80 5.31
C GLU A 148 -4.71 16.75 5.39
N ASP A 149 -5.76 16.33 6.10
CA ASP A 149 -7.06 17.03 6.21
C ASP A 149 -7.81 17.27 4.88
N ASN A 150 -7.41 16.59 3.81
CA ASN A 150 -8.04 16.64 2.49
C ASN A 150 -8.78 15.34 2.18
N HIS A 151 -9.83 15.42 1.36
CA HIS A 151 -10.63 14.28 0.91
C HIS A 151 -10.30 13.93 -0.54
N TYR A 152 -10.04 12.65 -0.79
CA TYR A 152 -9.67 12.12 -2.10
C TYR A 152 -10.63 10.99 -2.50
N GLN A 153 -11.23 11.09 -3.68
CA GLN A 153 -11.95 9.98 -4.30
C GLN A 153 -10.93 9.11 -5.04
N VAL A 154 -10.84 7.83 -4.67
CA VAL A 154 -9.84 6.91 -5.20
C VAL A 154 -10.45 5.59 -5.63
N GLY A 155 -9.79 4.93 -6.57
CA GLY A 155 -10.15 3.61 -7.09
C GLY A 155 -8.94 2.88 -7.67
N PRO A 156 -9.15 1.82 -8.48
CA PRO A 156 -8.05 0.98 -8.95
C PRO A 156 -7.05 1.80 -9.78
N GLY A 157 -5.77 1.63 -9.49
CA GLY A 157 -4.66 2.35 -10.11
C GLY A 157 -4.23 3.63 -9.37
N ASP A 158 -4.99 4.08 -8.38
CA ASP A 158 -4.60 5.22 -7.54
C ASP A 158 -3.69 4.77 -6.39
N CYS A 159 -2.64 5.56 -6.14
CA CYS A 159 -1.80 5.49 -4.95
C CYS A 159 -2.00 6.73 -4.10
N VAL A 160 -2.41 6.56 -2.83
CA VAL A 160 -2.40 7.64 -1.84
C VAL A 160 -1.10 7.56 -1.06
N ALA A 161 -0.31 8.63 -1.05
CA ALA A 161 0.92 8.75 -0.27
C ALA A 161 0.70 9.69 0.91
N THR A 162 0.78 9.14 2.11
CA THR A 162 0.65 9.86 3.37
C THR A 162 2.03 10.09 3.96
N GLY A 163 2.36 11.36 4.19
CA GLY A 163 3.63 11.72 4.83
C GLY A 163 3.67 11.33 6.30
N MET A 164 4.85 11.02 6.81
CA MET A 164 5.05 10.65 8.21
C MET A 164 4.39 11.61 9.22
N GLY A 165 3.61 11.03 10.13
CA GLY A 165 2.89 11.74 11.19
C GLY A 165 1.59 12.41 10.75
N TRP A 166 1.24 12.38 9.46
CA TRP A 166 -0.08 12.82 9.02
C TRP A 166 -1.13 11.77 9.36
N HIS A 167 -2.25 12.23 9.90
CA HIS A 167 -3.41 11.39 10.07
C HIS A 167 -4.01 11.06 8.71
N HIS A 168 -4.42 9.81 8.56
CA HIS A 168 -5.15 9.36 7.41
C HIS A 168 -6.25 8.37 7.82
N ASP A 169 -7.24 8.24 6.96
CA ASP A 169 -8.45 7.47 7.22
C ASP A 169 -9.15 7.10 5.90
N LEU A 170 -10.05 6.13 5.95
CA LEU A 170 -10.89 5.72 4.83
C LEU A 170 -12.36 5.84 5.26
N PRO A 171 -12.97 7.04 5.27
CA PRO A 171 -14.28 7.25 5.87
C PRO A 171 -15.45 6.61 5.11
N LYS A 172 -15.40 6.56 3.78
CA LYS A 172 -16.52 6.12 2.95
C LYS A 172 -16.07 5.09 1.92
N VAL A 173 -16.85 4.03 1.78
CA VAL A 173 -16.65 3.01 0.72
C VAL A 173 -17.90 2.99 -0.14
N LYS A 174 -17.73 3.15 -1.45
CA LYS A 174 -18.82 3.03 -2.42
C LYS A 174 -18.90 1.60 -2.97
N GLU A 175 -17.75 0.98 -3.22
CA GLU A 175 -17.61 -0.41 -3.64
C GLU A 175 -16.52 -1.07 -2.80
N PRO A 176 -16.68 -2.34 -2.34
CA PRO A 176 -15.68 -3.01 -1.52
C PRO A 176 -14.28 -2.90 -2.12
N ILE A 177 -13.32 -2.43 -1.33
CA ILE A 177 -11.97 -2.17 -1.80
C ILE A 177 -11.02 -3.30 -1.45
N LYS A 178 -10.00 -3.44 -2.29
CA LYS A 178 -8.73 -4.07 -1.92
C LYS A 178 -7.60 -3.14 -2.30
N ALA A 179 -6.66 -3.00 -1.37
CA ALA A 179 -5.49 -2.16 -1.55
C ALA A 179 -4.29 -2.79 -0.86
N VAL A 180 -3.12 -2.45 -1.37
CA VAL A 180 -1.85 -2.70 -0.70
C VAL A 180 -1.53 -1.51 0.19
N TYR A 181 -1.17 -1.76 1.44
CA TYR A 181 -0.51 -0.77 2.28
C TYR A 181 0.99 -1.05 2.31
N PHE A 182 1.80 0.00 2.22
CA PHE A 182 3.24 -0.06 2.39
C PHE A 182 3.72 1.08 3.28
N GLU A 183 4.11 0.72 4.49
CA GLU A 183 4.72 1.60 5.49
C GLU A 183 6.25 1.49 5.37
N THR A 184 6.91 2.59 5.00
CA THR A 184 8.33 2.57 4.65
C THR A 184 9.24 2.75 5.85
N THR A 185 10.36 3.47 5.71
CA THR A 185 11.40 3.57 6.72
C THR A 185 10.84 4.15 8.01
N MET A 186 10.98 3.39 9.11
CA MET A 186 10.68 3.86 10.45
C MET A 186 11.65 4.97 10.84
N LEU A 187 11.09 6.13 11.12
CA LEU A 187 11.78 7.33 11.57
C LEU A 187 11.29 7.69 12.99
N ARG A 188 11.78 8.81 13.53
CA ARG A 188 11.39 9.33 14.85
C ARG A 188 11.53 8.28 15.97
N GLU A 189 10.49 8.06 16.76
CA GLU A 189 10.44 7.10 17.87
C GLU A 189 10.23 5.65 17.40
N LYS A 190 10.00 5.44 16.10
CA LYS A 190 9.83 4.14 15.48
C LYS A 190 8.69 3.31 16.10
N ARG A 191 7.60 3.97 16.51
CA ARG A 191 6.41 3.30 17.06
C ARG A 191 5.66 2.63 15.90
N ARG A 192 5.37 1.34 16.04
CA ARG A 192 4.83 0.49 14.98
C ARG A 192 3.32 0.33 15.06
N GLY A 193 2.70 0.12 13.90
CA GLY A 193 1.26 -0.04 13.74
C GLY A 193 0.52 1.28 13.95
N HIS A 194 -0.81 1.22 13.99
CA HIS A 194 -1.64 2.40 14.06
C HIS A 194 -1.39 3.20 15.36
N LEU A 195 -0.97 4.46 15.19
CA LEU A 195 -0.80 5.40 16.29
C LEU A 195 -2.00 6.33 16.39
N TRP A 196 -2.33 6.69 17.63
CA TRP A 196 -3.50 7.49 17.97
C TRP A 196 -3.10 8.47 19.05
N GLU A 197 -3.50 9.73 18.94
CA GLU A 197 -3.10 10.78 19.86
C GLU A 197 -3.53 10.49 21.29
N HIS A 198 -4.76 9.98 21.45
CA HIS A 198 -5.32 9.68 22.77
C HIS A 198 -4.58 8.55 23.52
N LYS A 199 -3.78 7.73 22.81
CA LYS A 199 -3.05 6.59 23.39
C LYS A 199 -1.53 6.76 23.34
N HIS A 200 -1.02 7.36 22.27
CA HIS A 200 0.40 7.38 21.92
C HIS A 200 1.00 8.81 21.96
N GLY A 201 0.20 9.81 22.32
CA GLY A 201 0.63 11.21 22.35
C GLY A 201 0.48 11.91 21.00
N PRO A 202 0.66 13.24 20.97
CA PRO A 202 0.32 14.05 19.79
C PRO A 202 1.07 13.60 18.54
N ALA A 203 0.38 13.65 17.40
CA ALA A 203 1.03 13.50 16.12
C ALA A 203 1.97 14.69 15.87
N ASN A 204 3.01 14.46 15.08
CA ASN A 204 3.94 15.52 14.66
C ASN A 204 4.07 15.47 13.14
N PRO A 205 3.14 16.00 12.34
CA PRO A 205 3.17 15.82 10.89
C PRO A 205 4.43 16.42 10.25
N ALA A 206 5.06 15.70 9.33
CA ALA A 206 6.15 16.21 8.50
C ALA A 206 5.57 17.15 7.44
N SER A 207 5.52 18.46 7.76
CA SER A 207 4.85 19.47 6.93
C SER A 207 5.37 19.59 5.49
N GLU A 208 6.60 19.14 5.25
CA GLU A 208 7.25 19.10 3.94
C GLU A 208 6.85 17.88 3.08
N ARG A 209 6.07 16.94 3.62
CA ARG A 209 5.65 15.69 2.95
C ARG A 209 4.15 15.72 2.63
N VAL A 210 3.77 16.45 1.58
CA VAL A 210 2.38 16.66 1.06
C VAL A 210 2.37 16.69 -0.49
#